data_AF-A0A820ZV76-F1
#
_entry.id   AF-A0A820ZV76-F1
#
_cell.length_a   1.000
_cell.length_b   1.000
_cell.length_c   1.000
_cell.angle_alpha   90.00
_cell.angle_beta   90.00
_cell.angle_gamma   90.00
#
_symmetry.space_group_name_H-M   'P 1'
#
loop_
_entity.id
_entity.type
_entity.pdbx_description
1 polymer ?
#
loop_
_entity_poly.entity_id
_entity_poly.type
_entity_poly.pdbx_seq_one_letter_code
_entity_poly.pdbx_strand_id
1 'polypeptide(L)'
;MEPVAADAKICGSCRGAYYDWKKRNPDFDGILSRIDGEMSYDDGDNCDMDTSANDSSSALYGEDSGNDTNVDDSLNEPNEPYCDSVTHGENGFITLSMNCTISSHRKCCVCQQYIVRNSLTVPSNDRSLIWLMKNVFIPERARYCTEHILNGQLNVDAINQIKPSIVQVMKFSASDVQLLIDQWQIHFQQQKRFNFDDTRSVSGDECKVLTSLTKVQFEDLVWQISKSGIRNSSNRSIRTAVAVLLCKLRFAMSNTPLTVLFQLPDKRTVSRCIESARTALINEFVPKNLGFAHIGRNDIIHQHTSTLAQYLLCENEPNTAIVVIDSTYIYIQKSRNNEFQRESFNLYKKRSLLKPMLIVSTTGYIIACIGPFLSNYSNNDASIMQNILHRNTD
;
A
#
# COMPACT_ATOMS: atom_id res chain seq x y z
N MET A 1 11.84 -27.04 35.63
CA MET A 1 10.43 -26.82 35.24
C MET A 1 10.44 -26.43 33.76
N GLU A 2 10.29 -27.42 32.89
CA GLU A 2 10.18 -27.23 31.44
C GLU A 2 8.79 -26.70 31.08
N PRO A 3 8.65 -25.86 30.04
CA PRO A 3 7.35 -25.58 29.44
C PRO A 3 7.01 -26.63 28.38
N VAL A 4 5.81 -27.20 28.56
CA VAL A 4 5.19 -28.22 27.71
C VAL A 4 4.81 -27.62 26.36
N ALA A 5 5.43 -28.09 25.28
CA ALA A 5 5.00 -27.83 23.91
C ALA A 5 3.81 -28.73 23.55
N ALA A 6 2.72 -28.13 23.09
CA ALA A 6 1.56 -28.85 22.57
C ALA A 6 1.92 -29.47 21.21
N ASP A 7 2.23 -30.77 21.22
CA ASP A 7 2.46 -31.57 20.02
C ASP A 7 1.15 -31.77 19.24
N ALA A 8 1.05 -31.16 18.06
CA ALA A 8 0.08 -31.57 17.06
C ALA A 8 0.47 -32.98 16.57
N LYS A 9 -0.42 -33.96 16.79
CA LYS A 9 -0.20 -35.36 16.39
C LYS A 9 -0.22 -35.50 14.87
N ILE A 10 0.96 -35.42 14.26
CA ILE A 10 1.21 -35.85 12.88
C ILE A 10 1.44 -37.36 12.88
N CYS A 11 0.78 -38.11 11.99
CA CYS A 11 0.93 -39.57 11.95
C CYS A 11 2.37 -39.98 11.52
N GLY A 12 2.82 -41.16 11.95
CA GLY A 12 4.22 -41.60 11.84
C GLY A 12 4.81 -41.63 10.42
N SER A 13 3.98 -41.85 9.38
CA SER A 13 4.40 -41.80 7.98
C SER A 13 4.63 -40.38 7.47
N CYS A 14 3.83 -39.41 7.93
CA CYS A 14 3.97 -38.00 7.58
C CYS A 14 5.17 -37.34 8.31
N ARG A 15 5.51 -37.82 9.51
CA ARG A 15 6.70 -37.35 10.27
C ARG A 15 7.99 -37.76 9.55
N GLY A 16 8.05 -38.97 8.99
CA GLY A 16 9.18 -39.45 8.19
C GLY A 16 9.37 -38.65 6.90
N ALA A 17 8.30 -38.43 6.14
CA ALA A 17 8.35 -37.68 4.88
C ALA A 17 8.73 -36.20 5.08
N TYR A 18 8.22 -35.55 6.13
CA TYR A 18 8.59 -34.18 6.48
C TYR A 18 10.05 -34.05 6.95
N TYR A 19 10.54 -34.99 7.77
CA TYR A 19 11.94 -35.01 8.19
C TYR A 19 12.89 -35.31 7.02
N ASP A 20 12.56 -36.25 6.12
CA ASP A 20 13.37 -36.53 4.94
C ASP A 20 13.35 -35.38 3.93
N TRP A 21 12.22 -34.68 3.79
CA TRP A 21 12.10 -33.47 2.97
C TRP A 21 12.98 -32.33 3.51
N LYS A 22 12.95 -32.08 4.83
CA LYS A 22 13.76 -31.04 5.49
C LYS A 22 15.26 -31.36 5.48
N LYS A 23 15.62 -32.65 5.47
CA LYS A 23 17.01 -33.12 5.37
C LYS A 23 17.58 -33.03 3.95
N ARG A 24 16.72 -33.01 2.91
CA ARG A 24 17.10 -33.01 1.48
C ARG A 24 16.84 -31.67 0.77
N ASN A 25 16.03 -30.79 1.36
CA ASN A 25 15.86 -29.39 0.95
C ASN A 25 16.20 -28.46 2.14
N PRO A 26 17.44 -28.48 2.66
CA PRO A 26 17.82 -27.65 3.81
C PRO A 26 17.66 -26.14 3.55
N ASP A 27 17.53 -25.76 2.28
CA ASP A 27 17.52 -24.37 1.80
C ASP A 27 16.15 -23.85 1.34
N PHE A 28 15.01 -24.52 1.55
CA PHE A 28 13.72 -23.88 1.21
C PHE A 28 13.39 -22.74 2.20
N ASP A 29 13.34 -23.07 3.50
CA ASP A 29 13.31 -22.08 4.58
C ASP A 29 14.60 -21.24 4.57
N GLY A 30 15.73 -21.80 4.11
CA GLY A 30 17.01 -21.11 3.95
C GLY A 30 16.99 -20.01 2.88
N ILE A 31 16.42 -20.26 1.72
CA ILE A 31 16.29 -19.30 0.62
C ILE A 31 15.30 -18.21 1.02
N LEU A 32 14.14 -18.57 1.59
CA LEU A 32 13.19 -17.58 2.10
C LEU A 32 13.79 -16.77 3.26
N SER A 33 14.45 -17.40 4.25
CA SER A 33 15.11 -16.68 5.34
C SER A 33 16.32 -15.83 4.91
N ARG A 34 17.06 -16.26 3.88
CA ARG A 34 18.15 -15.48 3.26
C ARG A 34 17.60 -14.29 2.47
N ILE A 35 16.44 -14.42 1.84
CA ILE A 35 15.69 -13.32 1.21
C ILE A 35 15.14 -12.38 2.30
N ASP A 36 14.66 -12.92 3.43
CA ASP A 36 14.02 -12.16 4.51
C ASP A 36 15.01 -11.39 5.38
N GLY A 37 16.20 -11.95 5.62
CA GLY A 37 17.31 -11.28 6.29
C GLY A 37 17.82 -10.06 5.52
N GLU A 38 17.51 -9.93 4.23
CA GLU A 38 17.85 -8.78 3.38
C GLU A 38 16.72 -7.72 3.33
N MET A 39 15.53 -7.99 3.88
CA MET A 39 14.46 -6.99 3.99
C MET A 39 14.65 -6.00 5.16
N SER A 40 15.57 -6.27 6.08
CA SER A 40 16.10 -5.30 7.04
C SER A 40 17.29 -4.57 6.44
N TYR A 41 17.03 -3.45 5.78
CA TYR A 41 18.06 -2.54 5.30
C TYR A 41 18.66 -1.76 6.48
N ASP A 42 19.87 -2.15 6.89
CA ASP A 42 20.83 -1.22 7.50
C ASP A 42 21.64 -0.57 6.38
N ASP A 43 21.40 0.72 6.17
CA ASP A 43 22.16 1.59 5.28
C ASP A 43 23.47 1.94 6.00
N GLY A 44 24.55 1.29 5.59
CA GLY A 44 25.88 1.85 5.74
C GLY A 44 26.10 2.81 4.57
N ASP A 45 26.09 4.11 4.87
CA ASP A 45 26.67 5.13 4.00
C ASP A 45 28.13 4.74 3.72
N ASN A 46 28.44 4.47 2.45
CA ASN A 46 29.76 4.73 1.91
C ASN A 46 29.61 5.06 0.43
N CYS A 47 29.53 6.36 0.18
CA CYS A 47 29.72 6.97 -1.11
C CYS A 47 31.21 6.90 -1.48
N ASP A 48 31.62 5.81 -2.12
CA ASP A 48 32.89 5.79 -2.86
C ASP A 48 32.55 5.93 -4.35
N MET A 49 32.62 7.17 -4.83
CA MET A 49 32.73 7.47 -6.25
C MET A 49 34.11 7.02 -6.72
N ASP A 50 34.17 5.94 -7.50
CA ASP A 50 35.36 5.60 -8.26
C ASP A 50 35.48 6.54 -9.47
N THR A 51 36.31 7.57 -9.32
CA THR A 51 36.91 8.34 -10.41
C THR A 51 38.22 7.72 -10.86
N SER A 52 38.35 7.39 -12.15
CA SER A 52 39.63 7.33 -12.88
C SER A 52 39.35 7.75 -14.34
N ALA A 53 39.79 8.97 -14.73
CA ALA A 53 41.02 9.27 -15.49
C ALA A 53 40.94 8.77 -16.95
N ASN A 54 41.19 9.51 -18.04
CA ASN A 54 41.82 10.80 -18.35
C ASN A 54 41.29 11.22 -19.75
N ASP A 55 41.19 12.53 -20.03
CA ASP A 55 42.06 13.18 -21.04
C ASP A 55 41.71 14.68 -21.25
N SER A 56 42.67 15.52 -20.84
CA SER A 56 43.30 16.58 -21.64
C SER A 56 42.42 17.47 -22.55
N SER A 57 42.23 18.75 -22.19
CA SER A 57 42.97 19.91 -22.76
C SER A 57 42.35 21.30 -22.48
N SER A 58 43.23 22.19 -21.98
CA SER A 58 43.38 23.63 -22.24
C SER A 58 42.38 24.70 -21.76
N ALA A 59 42.96 25.64 -20.97
CA ALA A 59 42.89 27.11 -21.13
C ALA A 59 41.58 27.83 -20.71
N LEU A 60 41.55 28.99 -20.05
CA LEU A 60 42.53 30.04 -19.71
C LEU A 60 41.78 31.13 -18.88
N TYR A 61 42.52 31.93 -18.08
CA TYR A 61 42.16 33.20 -17.40
C TYR A 61 41.12 33.13 -16.26
N GLY A 62 41.27 33.80 -15.12
CA GLY A 62 42.28 34.74 -14.63
C GLY A 62 41.75 35.41 -13.34
N GLU A 63 42.69 35.67 -12.43
CA GLU A 63 42.80 36.64 -11.33
C GLU A 63 41.74 37.80 -11.36
N ASP A 64 41.26 38.39 -10.25
CA ASP A 64 42.02 38.90 -9.11
C ASP A 64 41.14 39.43 -7.94
N SER A 65 41.77 39.51 -6.76
CA SER A 65 41.58 40.38 -5.55
C SER A 65 40.57 41.56 -5.58
N GLY A 66 39.97 42.08 -4.51
CA GLY A 66 40.17 42.02 -3.05
C GLY A 66 39.71 43.37 -2.45
N ASN A 67 39.09 43.38 -1.26
CA ASN A 67 39.26 44.33 -0.13
C ASN A 67 38.01 44.57 0.72
N ASP A 68 38.21 44.37 2.02
CA ASP A 68 37.43 44.86 3.14
C ASP A 68 37.49 46.40 3.27
N THR A 69 36.42 47.02 3.79
CA THR A 69 36.46 47.88 5.01
C THR A 69 35.09 48.48 5.36
N ASN A 70 34.60 48.10 6.54
CA ASN A 70 33.98 48.88 7.63
C ASN A 70 32.91 49.98 7.40
N VAL A 71 31.77 49.71 8.06
CA VAL A 71 30.99 50.58 9.00
C VAL A 71 30.36 51.86 8.45
N ASP A 72 29.03 51.88 8.37
CA ASP A 72 28.24 52.88 9.13
C ASP A 72 26.80 52.42 9.39
N ASP A 73 26.35 52.66 10.61
CA ASP A 73 25.08 52.24 11.19
C ASP A 73 24.15 53.46 11.20
N SER A 74 23.08 53.48 10.38
CA SER A 74 22.01 54.49 10.45
C SER A 74 20.79 54.12 9.60
N LEU A 75 19.72 53.70 10.30
CA LEU A 75 18.31 54.07 10.10
C LEU A 75 17.79 54.19 8.64
N ASN A 76 16.94 53.25 8.23
CA ASN A 76 15.69 53.55 7.54
C ASN A 76 14.76 52.32 7.54
N GLU A 77 13.63 52.43 8.23
CA GLU A 77 12.49 51.53 8.14
C GLU A 77 11.89 51.54 6.71
N PRO A 78 11.54 50.39 6.11
CA PRO A 78 10.69 50.36 4.94
C PRO A 78 9.22 50.20 5.35
N ASN A 79 8.47 51.29 5.12
CA ASN A 79 7.02 51.42 4.97
C ASN A 79 6.20 50.10 4.94
N GLU A 80 5.40 49.88 5.99
CA GLU A 80 4.29 48.92 5.94
C GLU A 80 3.18 49.42 4.99
N PRO A 81 2.60 48.55 4.15
CA PRO A 81 1.42 48.89 3.38
C PRO A 81 0.19 48.89 4.29
N TYR A 82 -0.39 50.09 4.40
CA TYR A 82 -1.68 50.42 5.00
C TYR A 82 -2.78 49.37 4.68
N CYS A 83 -3.24 48.67 5.72
CA CYS A 83 -4.45 47.84 5.68
C CYS A 83 -5.61 48.66 6.27
N ASP A 84 -6.59 48.98 5.43
CA ASP A 84 -7.82 49.67 5.80
C ASP A 84 -8.67 48.87 6.80
N SER A 85 -8.83 49.44 8.00
CA SER A 85 -9.95 49.27 8.93
C SER A 85 -10.34 47.84 9.38
N VAL A 86 -9.55 47.26 10.26
CA VAL A 86 -10.11 46.35 11.29
C VAL A 86 -10.89 47.22 12.27
N THR A 87 -12.22 47.18 12.22
CA THR A 87 -13.04 47.81 13.27
C THR A 87 -12.85 47.00 14.55
N HIS A 88 -12.20 47.60 15.56
CA HIS A 88 -12.14 47.04 16.90
C HIS A 88 -13.56 46.94 17.47
N GLY A 89 -14.13 45.73 17.41
CA GLY A 89 -15.37 45.41 18.12
C GLY A 89 -15.06 45.22 19.60
N GLU A 90 -15.69 46.03 20.46
CA GLU A 90 -15.61 46.00 21.93
C GLU A 90 -16.20 44.73 22.60
N ASN A 91 -16.27 43.60 21.90
CA ASN A 91 -16.63 42.32 22.48
C ASN A 91 -15.78 41.28 21.77
N GLY A 92 -15.09 40.39 22.48
CA GLY A 92 -14.09 39.41 22.00
C GLY A 92 -14.56 38.37 20.96
N PHE A 93 -15.27 38.83 19.93
CA PHE A 93 -15.86 38.09 18.83
C PHE A 93 -15.51 38.80 17.51
N ILE A 94 -15.16 38.00 16.51
CA ILE A 94 -14.95 38.42 15.12
C ILE A 94 -16.21 38.10 14.33
N THR A 95 -16.69 39.03 13.51
CA THR A 95 -17.82 38.82 12.60
C THR A 95 -17.33 38.52 11.19
N LEU A 96 -17.75 37.39 10.63
CA LEU A 96 -17.41 36.99 9.26
C LEU A 96 -18.68 36.72 8.45
N SER A 97 -18.74 37.26 7.23
CA SER A 97 -19.80 36.95 6.26
C SER A 97 -19.50 35.62 5.58
N MET A 98 -20.27 34.58 5.89
CA MET A 98 -20.01 33.22 5.45
C MET A 98 -21.12 32.69 4.54
N ASN A 99 -20.70 31.96 3.50
CA ASN A 99 -21.58 31.14 2.69
C ASN A 99 -22.02 29.91 3.49
N CYS A 100 -23.29 29.83 3.90
CA CYS A 100 -23.80 28.81 4.79
C CYS A 100 -24.81 27.88 4.11
N THR A 101 -24.87 26.63 4.58
CA THR A 101 -26.00 25.73 4.32
C THR A 101 -27.19 26.05 5.23
N ILE A 102 -28.37 25.51 4.90
CA ILE A 102 -29.56 25.63 5.73
C ILE A 102 -29.35 24.88 7.05
N SER A 103 -29.52 25.57 8.18
CA SER A 103 -29.68 24.93 9.49
C SER A 103 -31.15 24.60 9.71
N SER A 104 -31.55 23.36 9.44
CA SER A 104 -32.91 22.89 9.69
C SER A 104 -32.94 21.50 10.31
N HIS A 105 -33.82 21.32 11.28
CA HIS A 105 -34.14 19.99 11.81
C HIS A 105 -35.03 19.16 10.87
N ARG A 106 -35.65 19.78 9.86
CA ARG A 106 -36.64 19.16 8.98
C ARG A 106 -36.16 18.93 7.56
N LYS A 107 -35.10 19.61 7.11
CA LYS A 107 -34.56 19.51 5.76
C LYS A 107 -33.11 19.06 5.78
N CYS A 108 -32.73 18.26 4.79
CA CYS A 108 -31.34 17.85 4.59
C CYS A 108 -30.49 19.03 4.08
N CYS A 109 -29.30 19.25 4.65
CA CYS A 109 -28.38 20.31 4.23
C CYS A 109 -27.69 20.04 2.88
N VAL A 110 -27.80 18.82 2.35
CA VAL A 110 -27.24 18.40 1.05
C VAL A 110 -28.31 18.52 -0.04
N CYS A 111 -29.37 17.70 0.01
CA CYS A 111 -30.41 17.67 -1.03
C CYS A 111 -31.60 18.62 -0.80
N GLN A 112 -31.68 19.29 0.35
CA GLN A 112 -32.78 20.18 0.76
C GLN A 112 -34.18 19.54 0.83
N GLN A 113 -34.28 18.22 0.63
CA GLN A 113 -35.52 17.48 0.79
C GLN A 113 -35.91 17.36 2.28
N TYR A 114 -37.20 17.18 2.53
CA TYR A 114 -37.70 16.92 3.87
C TYR A 114 -37.20 15.58 4.38
N ILE A 115 -36.69 15.57 5.61
CA ILE A 115 -36.20 14.37 6.27
C ILE A 115 -37.42 13.57 6.73
N VAL A 116 -37.70 12.48 6.03
CA VAL A 116 -38.85 11.61 6.33
C VAL A 116 -38.49 10.50 7.32
N ARG A 117 -37.24 10.03 7.33
CA ARG A 117 -36.72 8.97 8.21
C ARG A 117 -35.25 9.22 8.55
N ASN A 118 -34.82 8.75 9.72
CA ASN A 118 -33.43 8.71 10.25
C ASN A 118 -32.47 9.79 9.69
N SER A 119 -32.12 10.77 10.52
CA SER A 119 -31.14 11.80 10.17
C SER A 119 -29.99 11.83 11.15
N LEU A 120 -28.80 12.12 10.65
CA LEU A 120 -27.65 12.43 11.49
C LEU A 120 -27.33 13.91 11.41
N THR A 121 -26.80 14.43 12.52
CA THR A 121 -26.16 15.75 12.54
C THR A 121 -24.81 15.65 11.85
N VAL A 122 -24.43 16.66 11.06
CA VAL A 122 -23.12 16.67 10.40
C VAL A 122 -22.00 16.70 11.45
N PRO A 123 -21.12 15.68 11.52
CA PRO A 123 -20.02 15.64 12.49
C PRO A 123 -19.08 16.85 12.35
N SER A 124 -18.45 17.28 13.45
CA SER A 124 -17.55 18.44 13.43
C SER A 124 -16.47 18.34 12.35
N ASN A 125 -15.84 17.17 12.21
CA ASN A 125 -14.78 16.96 11.22
C ASN A 125 -15.27 17.13 9.78
N ASP A 126 -16.47 16.61 9.46
CA ASP A 126 -17.05 16.76 8.12
C ASP A 126 -17.41 18.24 7.85
N ARG A 127 -17.89 18.98 8.85
CA ARG A 127 -18.18 20.42 8.71
C ARG A 127 -16.92 21.23 8.37
N SER A 128 -15.82 20.96 9.07
CA SER A 128 -14.54 21.64 8.84
C SER A 128 -13.92 21.26 7.50
N LEU A 129 -14.02 19.99 7.09
CA LEU A 129 -13.58 19.51 5.78
C LEU A 129 -14.37 20.20 4.65
N ILE A 130 -15.69 20.28 4.75
CA ILE A 130 -16.55 20.90 3.73
C ILE A 130 -16.26 22.40 3.64
N TRP A 131 -16.03 23.06 4.76
CA TRP A 131 -15.61 24.46 4.75
C TRP A 131 -14.27 24.65 4.03
N LEU A 132 -13.28 23.80 4.31
CA LEU A 132 -11.97 23.88 3.65
C LEU A 132 -12.05 23.57 2.14
N MET A 133 -12.82 22.55 1.74
CA MET A 133 -12.88 22.10 0.35
C MET A 133 -13.81 22.95 -0.54
N LYS A 134 -14.89 23.51 0.03
CA LYS A 134 -15.95 24.18 -0.74
C LYS A 134 -16.16 25.64 -0.36
N ASN A 135 -15.48 26.14 0.68
CA ASN A 135 -15.74 27.44 1.29
C ASN A 135 -17.24 27.62 1.67
N VAL A 136 -17.84 26.54 2.18
CA VAL A 136 -19.24 26.52 2.65
C VAL A 136 -19.27 26.12 4.12
N PHE A 137 -19.80 27.00 4.97
CA PHE A 137 -19.98 26.77 6.39
C PHE A 137 -21.23 25.93 6.67
N ILE A 138 -21.08 24.91 7.53
CA ILE A 138 -22.19 24.07 7.97
C ILE A 138 -22.48 24.37 9.45
N PRO A 139 -23.68 24.87 9.78
CA PRO A 139 -24.09 25.10 11.16
C PRO A 139 -24.12 23.82 12.00
N GLU A 140 -23.84 23.91 13.31
CA GLU A 140 -23.77 22.75 14.23
C GLU A 140 -24.98 21.82 14.22
N ARG A 141 -26.16 22.36 13.95
CA ARG A 141 -27.42 21.61 13.97
C ARG A 141 -27.91 21.20 12.58
N ALA A 142 -27.11 21.43 11.55
CA ALA A 142 -27.43 20.97 10.20
C ALA A 142 -27.49 19.44 10.17
N ARG A 143 -28.50 18.92 9.47
CA ARG A 143 -28.78 17.50 9.37
C ARG A 143 -28.75 17.03 7.93
N TYR A 144 -28.45 15.76 7.73
CA TYR A 144 -28.50 15.13 6.42
C TYR A 144 -29.24 13.78 6.46
N CYS A 145 -29.82 13.40 5.32
CA CYS A 145 -30.56 12.14 5.18
C CYS A 145 -29.58 10.96 5.00
N THR A 146 -30.09 9.74 5.24
CA THR A 146 -29.31 8.51 5.13
C THR A 146 -28.80 8.20 3.73
N GLU A 147 -29.42 8.77 2.69
CA GLU A 147 -29.00 8.56 1.29
C GLU A 147 -27.61 9.15 0.99
N HIS A 148 -27.15 10.08 1.82
CA HIS A 148 -25.84 10.73 1.66
C HIS A 148 -24.75 10.11 2.56
N ILE A 149 -25.08 9.05 3.30
CA ILE A 149 -24.15 8.34 4.17
C ILE A 149 -23.59 7.12 3.45
N LEU A 150 -22.27 6.94 3.51
CA LEU A 150 -21.61 5.67 3.28
C LEU A 150 -20.66 5.40 4.46
N ASN A 151 -20.78 4.24 5.11
CA ASN A 151 -19.94 3.85 6.25
C ASN A 151 -19.90 4.87 7.41
N GLY A 152 -21.04 5.51 7.71
CA GLY A 152 -21.16 6.49 8.81
C GLY A 152 -20.57 7.87 8.50
N GLN A 153 -20.19 8.13 7.25
CA GLN A 153 -19.59 9.37 6.78
C GLN A 153 -20.33 9.91 5.55
N LEU A 154 -20.24 11.23 5.30
CA LEU A 154 -20.76 11.80 4.05
C LEU A 154 -19.99 11.25 2.84
N ASN A 155 -20.72 10.71 1.86
CA ASN A 155 -20.10 10.23 0.63
C ASN A 155 -19.61 11.40 -0.25
N VAL A 156 -18.69 11.12 -1.17
CA VAL A 156 -18.03 12.15 -2.00
C VAL A 156 -19.04 12.90 -2.87
N ASP A 157 -20.05 12.20 -3.40
CA ASP A 157 -21.09 12.82 -4.23
C ASP A 157 -21.94 13.81 -3.42
N ALA A 158 -22.27 13.48 -2.18
CA ALA A 158 -22.98 14.36 -1.26
C ALA A 158 -22.15 15.61 -0.98
N ILE A 159 -20.85 15.47 -0.69
CA ILE A 159 -19.95 16.62 -0.49
C ILE A 159 -19.93 17.53 -1.74
N ASN A 160 -19.93 16.93 -2.93
CA ASN A 160 -19.97 17.68 -4.19
C ASN A 160 -21.33 18.35 -4.46
N GLN A 161 -22.43 17.80 -3.95
CA GLN A 161 -23.77 18.36 -4.09
C GLN A 161 -24.05 19.52 -3.13
N ILE A 162 -23.29 19.66 -2.04
CA ILE A 162 -23.46 20.75 -1.08
C ILE A 162 -23.22 22.09 -1.76
N LYS A 163 -24.21 22.96 -1.67
CA LYS A 163 -24.18 24.33 -2.19
C LYS A 163 -24.56 25.32 -1.09
N PRO A 164 -23.98 26.54 -1.12
CA PRO A 164 -24.39 27.58 -0.21
C PRO A 164 -25.85 27.95 -0.48
N SER A 165 -26.63 28.06 0.59
CA SER A 165 -28.06 28.39 0.53
C SER A 165 -28.33 29.81 1.01
N ILE A 166 -27.45 30.36 1.84
CA ILE A 166 -27.60 31.70 2.42
C ILE A 166 -26.22 32.28 2.73
N VAL A 167 -26.08 33.61 2.62
CA VAL A 167 -24.94 34.32 3.20
C VAL A 167 -25.35 34.80 4.59
N GLN A 168 -24.62 34.39 5.62
CA GLN A 168 -24.92 34.75 7.00
C GLN A 168 -23.70 35.37 7.68
N VAL A 169 -23.93 36.47 8.40
CA VAL A 169 -22.91 37.04 9.29
C VAL A 169 -22.83 36.16 10.54
N MET A 170 -21.71 35.48 10.68
CA MET A 170 -21.41 34.58 11.79
C MET A 170 -20.50 35.30 12.79
N LYS A 171 -20.71 35.07 14.09
CA LYS A 171 -19.85 35.57 15.17
C LYS A 171 -18.98 34.43 15.67
N PHE A 172 -17.68 34.64 15.73
CA PHE A 172 -16.70 33.67 16.21
C PHE A 172 -15.94 34.26 17.40
N SER A 173 -15.89 33.55 18.51
CA SER A 173 -15.01 33.89 19.62
C SER A 173 -13.55 33.57 19.30
N ALA A 174 -12.60 34.09 20.09
CA ALA A 174 -11.20 33.68 20.00
C ALA A 174 -11.02 32.15 20.12
N SER A 175 -11.81 31.50 20.97
CA SER A 175 -11.79 30.04 21.14
C SER A 175 -12.29 29.30 19.89
N ASP A 176 -13.32 29.82 19.21
CA ASP A 176 -13.83 29.22 17.97
C ASP A 176 -12.79 29.30 16.85
N VAL A 177 -12.10 30.45 16.74
CA VAL A 177 -11.02 30.64 15.77
C VAL A 177 -9.85 29.71 16.06
N GLN A 178 -9.44 29.57 17.33
CA GLN A 178 -8.39 28.62 17.71
C GLN A 178 -8.78 27.19 17.35
N LEU A 179 -10.01 26.76 17.63
CA LEU A 179 -10.51 25.44 17.27
C LEU A 179 -10.48 25.20 15.76
N LEU A 180 -10.85 26.21 14.95
CA LEU A 180 -10.79 26.10 13.50
C LEU A 180 -9.35 25.97 13.00
N ILE A 181 -8.41 26.74 13.56
CA ILE A 181 -6.98 26.65 13.24
C ILE A 181 -6.44 25.27 13.63
N ASP A 182 -6.77 24.77 14.82
CA ASP A 182 -6.33 23.45 15.29
C ASP A 182 -6.87 22.34 14.36
N GLN A 183 -8.14 22.43 13.97
CA GLN A 183 -8.75 21.49 13.01
C GLN A 183 -8.10 21.56 11.64
N TRP A 184 -7.73 22.75 11.17
CA TRP A 184 -6.98 22.92 9.92
C TRP A 184 -5.58 22.35 10.01
N GLN A 185 -4.85 22.59 11.09
CA GLN A 185 -3.51 22.02 11.29
C GLN A 185 -3.55 20.50 11.25
N ILE A 186 -4.51 19.88 11.94
CA ILE A 186 -4.74 18.43 11.90
C ILE A 186 -5.03 17.98 10.46
N HIS A 187 -5.91 18.68 9.75
CA HIS A 187 -6.27 18.33 8.39
C HIS A 187 -5.07 18.43 7.42
N PHE A 188 -4.30 19.51 7.47
CA PHE A 188 -3.12 19.69 6.62
C PHE A 188 -1.99 18.70 6.93
N GLN A 189 -1.86 18.27 8.19
CA GLN A 189 -0.96 17.17 8.55
C GLN A 189 -1.41 15.84 7.93
N GLN A 190 -2.73 15.59 7.90
CA GLN A 190 -3.31 14.36 7.34
C GLN A 190 -3.28 14.29 5.80
N GLN A 191 -3.40 15.43 5.10
CA GLN A 191 -3.42 15.49 3.62
C GLN A 191 -2.13 15.01 2.95
N LYS A 192 -1.01 14.93 3.68
CA LYS A 192 0.27 14.48 3.12
C LYS A 192 0.44 12.94 3.14
N ARG A 193 -0.55 12.18 3.59
CA ARG A 193 -0.46 10.73 3.78
C ARG A 193 -1.37 10.03 2.79
N PHE A 194 -0.87 9.00 2.12
CA PHE A 194 -1.76 7.99 1.53
C PHE A 194 -2.41 7.19 2.65
N ASN A 195 -3.60 7.63 3.08
CA ASN A 195 -4.30 7.00 4.18
C ASN A 195 -5.34 6.01 3.66
N PHE A 196 -4.96 4.74 3.59
CA PHE A 196 -5.85 3.66 3.17
C PHE A 196 -6.95 3.34 4.20
N ASP A 197 -6.92 3.93 5.41
CA ASP A 197 -8.01 3.83 6.39
C ASP A 197 -9.15 4.81 6.12
N ASP A 198 -8.87 5.92 5.44
CA ASP A 198 -9.89 6.86 5.01
C ASP A 198 -10.23 6.62 3.53
N THR A 199 -11.45 6.12 3.30
CA THR A 199 -11.97 5.86 1.95
C THR A 199 -11.97 7.09 1.02
N ARG A 200 -11.90 8.31 1.58
CA ARG A 200 -11.83 9.58 0.87
C ARG A 200 -10.41 10.05 0.58
N SER A 201 -9.41 9.58 1.33
CA SER A 201 -8.03 10.06 1.25
C SER A 201 -7.31 9.60 -0.02
N VAL A 202 -7.59 8.39 -0.50
CA VAL A 202 -6.96 7.84 -1.71
C VAL A 202 -8.04 7.71 -2.78
N SER A 203 -7.86 8.31 -3.96
CA SER A 203 -8.78 8.16 -5.10
C SER A 203 -8.73 6.74 -5.71
N GLY A 204 -9.68 6.43 -6.58
CA GLY A 204 -9.72 5.13 -7.26
C GLY A 204 -8.48 4.87 -8.11
N ASP A 205 -8.05 5.90 -8.86
CA ASP A 205 -6.87 5.83 -9.73
C ASP A 205 -5.58 5.76 -8.92
N GLU A 206 -5.44 6.54 -7.85
CA GLU A 206 -4.28 6.45 -6.96
C GLU A 206 -4.17 5.06 -6.32
N CYS A 207 -5.28 4.49 -5.84
CA CYS A 207 -5.30 3.13 -5.28
C CYS A 207 -4.77 2.10 -6.31
N LYS A 208 -5.24 2.20 -7.56
CA LYS A 208 -4.82 1.30 -8.64
C LYS A 208 -3.36 1.51 -9.04
N VAL A 209 -2.90 2.76 -9.12
CA VAL A 209 -1.48 3.06 -9.41
C VAL A 209 -0.58 2.51 -8.32
N LEU A 210 -0.94 2.72 -7.05
CA LEU A 210 -0.14 2.35 -5.90
C LEU A 210 -0.10 0.83 -5.66
N THR A 211 -1.25 0.17 -5.76
CA THR A 211 -1.40 -1.24 -5.34
C THR A 211 -1.62 -2.22 -6.48
N SER A 212 -1.84 -1.74 -7.70
CA SER A 212 -2.34 -2.51 -8.87
C SER A 212 -3.77 -3.05 -8.72
N LEU A 213 -4.47 -2.75 -7.63
CA LEU A 213 -5.83 -3.20 -7.37
C LEU A 213 -6.81 -2.04 -7.45
N THR A 214 -8.02 -2.31 -7.93
CA THR A 214 -9.14 -1.37 -7.73
C THR A 214 -9.47 -1.28 -6.23
N LYS A 215 -10.14 -0.20 -5.81
CA LYS A 215 -10.60 -0.08 -4.40
C LYS A 215 -11.40 -1.29 -3.94
N VAL A 216 -12.31 -1.80 -4.78
CA VAL A 216 -13.14 -2.96 -4.44
C VAL A 216 -12.29 -4.22 -4.24
N GLN A 217 -11.32 -4.47 -5.12
CA GLN A 217 -10.41 -5.61 -4.99
C GLN A 217 -9.48 -5.48 -3.78
N PHE A 218 -9.01 -4.27 -3.48
CA PHE A 218 -8.20 -4.01 -2.29
C PHE A 218 -8.99 -4.31 -1.01
N GLU A 219 -10.25 -3.86 -0.95
CA GLU A 219 -11.15 -4.12 0.17
C GLU A 219 -11.45 -5.61 0.35
N ASP A 220 -11.71 -6.32 -0.75
CA ASP A 220 -11.90 -7.78 -0.73
C ASP A 220 -10.66 -8.50 -0.21
N LEU A 221 -9.47 -8.14 -0.70
CA LEU A 221 -8.20 -8.71 -0.22
C LEU A 221 -8.01 -8.47 1.27
N VAL A 222 -8.21 -7.24 1.74
CA VAL A 222 -8.13 -6.89 3.17
C VAL A 222 -9.13 -7.72 3.98
N TRP A 223 -10.37 -7.87 3.50
CA TRP A 223 -11.39 -8.67 4.16
C TRP A 223 -11.00 -10.14 4.29
N GLN A 224 -10.44 -10.74 3.23
CA GLN A 224 -10.01 -12.14 3.21
C GLN A 224 -8.95 -12.45 4.27
N ILE A 225 -8.04 -11.50 4.52
CA ILE A 225 -6.91 -11.68 5.47
C ILE A 225 -7.14 -11.04 6.85
N SER A 226 -8.22 -10.28 7.04
CA SER A 226 -8.50 -9.61 8.33
C SER A 226 -8.68 -10.60 9.50
N LYS A 227 -8.93 -11.88 9.21
CA LYS A 227 -9.17 -12.93 10.21
C LYS A 227 -7.90 -13.57 10.77
N SER A 228 -6.73 -13.42 10.13
CA SER A 228 -5.47 -14.10 10.52
C SER A 228 -4.65 -13.44 11.61
N GLY A 229 -5.21 -12.48 12.34
CA GLY A 229 -4.53 -11.92 13.50
C GLY A 229 -3.46 -10.88 13.17
N ILE A 230 -3.47 -10.26 11.98
CA ILE A 230 -2.85 -8.93 11.85
C ILE A 230 -3.62 -8.00 12.80
N ARG A 231 -2.91 -7.50 13.80
CA ARG A 231 -3.45 -6.52 14.74
C ARG A 231 -3.19 -5.12 14.23
N ASN A 232 -4.20 -4.27 14.34
CA ASN A 232 -4.00 -2.83 14.31
C ASN A 232 -3.05 -2.45 15.46
N SER A 233 -2.15 -1.50 15.22
CA SER A 233 -1.35 -0.86 16.26
C SER A 233 -1.61 0.64 16.28
N SER A 234 -1.02 1.35 17.24
CA SER A 234 -1.13 2.81 17.31
C SER A 234 -0.65 3.51 16.04
N ASN A 235 0.29 2.89 15.32
CA ASN A 235 1.02 3.53 14.21
C ASN A 235 0.58 3.02 12.83
N ARG A 236 -0.19 1.92 12.77
CA ARG A 236 -0.63 1.31 11.51
C ARG A 236 -1.89 0.48 11.66
N SER A 237 -2.68 0.45 10.60
CA SER A 237 -3.79 -0.49 10.43
C SER A 237 -3.39 -1.70 9.58
N ILE A 238 -4.29 -2.69 9.52
CA ILE A 238 -4.23 -3.80 8.56
C ILE A 238 -4.15 -3.26 7.13
N ARG A 239 -5.01 -2.30 6.77
CA ARG A 239 -5.06 -1.69 5.43
C ARG A 239 -3.73 -1.03 5.06
N THR A 240 -3.15 -0.26 5.98
CA THR A 240 -1.84 0.37 5.80
C THR A 240 -0.77 -0.71 5.55
N ALA A 241 -0.78 -1.80 6.31
CA ALA A 241 0.20 -2.89 6.15
C ALA A 241 0.14 -3.53 4.76
N VAL A 242 -1.08 -3.82 4.29
CA VAL A 242 -1.33 -4.42 2.97
C VAL A 242 -0.94 -3.45 1.87
N ALA A 243 -1.33 -2.17 1.98
CA ALA A 243 -0.97 -1.15 1.01
C ALA A 243 0.55 -0.96 0.89
N VAL A 244 1.27 -0.95 2.02
CA VAL A 244 2.74 -0.86 2.04
C VAL A 244 3.37 -2.05 1.31
N LEU A 245 2.89 -3.27 1.57
CA LEU A 245 3.38 -4.47 0.87
C LEU A 245 3.13 -4.38 -0.64
N LEU A 246 1.90 -4.06 -1.05
CA LEU A 246 1.53 -3.97 -2.46
C LEU A 246 2.30 -2.86 -3.19
N CYS A 247 2.48 -1.69 -2.58
CA CYS A 247 3.34 -0.63 -3.09
C CYS A 247 4.78 -1.10 -3.26
N LYS A 248 5.33 -1.82 -2.28
CA LYS A 248 6.70 -2.33 -2.36
C LYS A 248 6.86 -3.32 -3.51
N LEU A 249 5.90 -4.24 -3.68
CA LEU A 249 5.91 -5.20 -4.79
C LEU A 249 5.74 -4.50 -6.14
N ARG A 250 4.92 -3.44 -6.21
CA ARG A 250 4.63 -2.71 -7.45
C ARG A 250 5.80 -1.85 -7.91
N PHE A 251 6.42 -1.11 -7.01
CA PHE A 251 7.47 -0.14 -7.36
C PHE A 251 8.89 -0.64 -7.09
N ALA A 252 9.05 -1.83 -6.48
CA ALA A 252 10.34 -2.41 -6.11
C ALA A 252 11.23 -1.45 -5.29
N MET A 253 10.62 -0.59 -4.46
CA MET A 253 11.33 0.48 -3.76
C MET A 253 11.86 0.05 -2.39
N SER A 254 12.90 0.73 -1.91
CA SER A 254 13.46 0.51 -0.58
C SER A 254 12.49 0.95 0.53
N ASN A 255 12.79 0.64 1.79
CA ASN A 255 11.88 0.96 2.90
C ASN A 255 11.83 2.47 3.20
N THR A 256 12.87 3.24 2.87
CA THR A 256 12.96 4.68 3.17
C THR A 256 11.94 5.52 2.39
N PRO A 257 11.75 5.37 1.07
CA PRO A 257 10.65 6.05 0.38
C PRO A 257 9.27 5.67 0.94
N LEU A 258 9.08 4.41 1.36
CA LEU A 258 7.82 3.95 1.95
C LEU A 258 7.53 4.62 3.30
N THR A 259 8.55 4.93 4.11
CA THR A 259 8.33 5.68 5.36
C THR A 259 7.81 7.08 5.07
N VAL A 260 8.30 7.73 4.02
CA VAL A 260 7.85 9.07 3.61
C VAL A 260 6.44 9.01 3.03
N LEU A 261 6.19 8.11 2.07
CA LEU A 261 4.89 7.99 1.37
C LEU A 261 3.74 7.65 2.32
N PHE A 262 3.98 6.78 3.30
CA PHE A 262 2.97 6.36 4.27
C PHE A 262 3.07 7.06 5.62
N GLN A 263 4.03 8.00 5.78
CA GLN A 263 4.34 8.68 7.04
C GLN A 263 4.49 7.72 8.22
N LEU A 264 5.23 6.64 7.99
CA LEU A 264 5.57 5.69 9.04
C LEU A 264 6.82 6.17 9.77
N PRO A 265 6.92 5.95 11.09
CA PRO A 265 7.95 6.56 11.93
C PRO A 265 9.37 6.16 11.51
N ASP A 266 9.56 4.94 11.00
CA ASP A 266 10.87 4.39 10.70
C ASP A 266 10.82 3.16 9.77
N LYS A 267 11.98 2.79 9.21
CA LYS A 267 12.12 1.66 8.27
C LYS A 267 11.80 0.29 8.90
N ARG A 268 11.99 0.11 10.21
CA ARG A 268 11.63 -1.13 10.93
C ARG A 268 10.12 -1.26 11.00
N THR A 269 9.39 -0.15 11.16
CA THR A 269 7.92 -0.16 11.08
C THR A 269 7.44 -0.60 9.69
N VAL A 270 8.06 -0.12 8.60
CA VAL A 270 7.76 -0.59 7.23
C VAL A 270 8.06 -2.08 7.07
N SER A 271 9.22 -2.56 7.53
CA SER A 271 9.58 -3.98 7.48
C SER A 271 8.55 -4.84 8.20
N ARG A 272 8.11 -4.44 9.41
CA ARG A 272 7.04 -5.09 10.16
C ARG A 272 5.68 -5.07 9.46
N CYS A 273 5.35 -3.98 8.74
CA CYS A 273 4.16 -3.93 7.90
C CYS A 273 4.17 -5.05 6.88
N ILE A 274 5.26 -5.10 6.10
CA ILE A 274 5.45 -6.07 5.03
C ILE A 274 5.38 -7.49 5.58
N GLU A 275 6.14 -7.78 6.64
CA GLU A 275 6.19 -9.12 7.24
C GLU A 275 4.80 -9.61 7.65
N SER A 276 4.07 -8.76 8.37
CA SER A 276 2.73 -9.13 8.85
C SER A 276 1.73 -9.32 7.70
N ALA A 277 1.73 -8.44 6.70
CA ALA A 277 0.86 -8.53 5.54
C ALA A 277 1.16 -9.79 4.72
N ARG A 278 2.45 -10.08 4.51
CA ARG A 278 2.92 -11.27 3.80
C ARG A 278 2.52 -12.55 4.53
N THR A 279 2.79 -12.64 5.83
CA THR A 279 2.41 -13.80 6.65
C THR A 279 0.91 -14.05 6.57
N ALA A 280 0.10 -13.00 6.66
CA ALA A 280 -1.36 -13.13 6.55
C ALA A 280 -1.82 -13.60 5.16
N LEU A 281 -1.20 -13.11 4.08
CA LEU A 281 -1.49 -13.56 2.73
C LEU A 281 -1.12 -15.04 2.55
N ILE A 282 0.05 -15.46 3.01
CA ILE A 282 0.50 -16.86 2.93
C ILE A 282 -0.45 -17.80 3.69
N ASN A 283 -0.97 -17.37 4.84
CA ASN A 283 -1.81 -18.24 5.67
C ASN A 283 -3.28 -18.26 5.25
N GLU A 284 -3.83 -17.15 4.74
CA GLU A 284 -5.28 -17.02 4.49
C GLU A 284 -5.67 -16.87 3.03
N PHE A 285 -4.82 -16.23 2.23
CA PHE A 285 -5.13 -15.93 0.84
C PHE A 285 -4.59 -17.01 -0.08
N VAL A 286 -3.31 -17.37 0.06
CA VAL A 286 -2.63 -18.35 -0.79
C VAL A 286 -3.36 -19.69 -0.79
N PRO A 287 -3.69 -20.34 0.34
CA PRO A 287 -4.31 -21.67 0.33
C PRO A 287 -5.71 -21.71 -0.29
N LYS A 288 -6.36 -20.54 -0.45
CA LYS A 288 -7.70 -20.40 -1.03
C LYS A 288 -7.66 -20.00 -2.51
N ASN A 289 -6.50 -19.57 -3.03
CA ASN A 289 -6.40 -18.97 -4.36
C ASN A 289 -5.18 -19.45 -5.19
N LEU A 290 -4.28 -20.25 -4.63
CA LEU A 290 -3.07 -20.75 -5.30
C LEU A 290 -2.60 -22.08 -4.68
N GLY A 291 -2.07 -22.99 -5.51
CA GLY A 291 -1.64 -24.33 -5.12
C GLY A 291 -2.73 -25.39 -5.38
N PHE A 292 -2.41 -26.67 -5.45
CA PHE A 292 -3.33 -27.71 -5.87
C PHE A 292 -4.54 -27.92 -4.94
N ALA A 293 -4.47 -27.42 -3.70
CA ALA A 293 -5.54 -27.59 -2.71
C ALA A 293 -6.76 -26.67 -2.95
N HIS A 294 -6.59 -25.54 -3.63
CA HIS A 294 -7.67 -24.54 -3.73
C HIS A 294 -8.70 -24.84 -4.82
N ILE A 295 -8.35 -25.67 -5.81
CA ILE A 295 -9.22 -25.97 -6.95
C ILE A 295 -9.22 -27.45 -7.29
N GLY A 296 -10.43 -28.00 -7.52
CA GLY A 296 -10.60 -29.40 -7.88
C GLY A 296 -10.25 -29.68 -9.35
N ARG A 297 -9.84 -30.92 -9.64
CA ARG A 297 -9.62 -31.38 -11.02
C ARG A 297 -10.84 -31.14 -11.91
N ASN A 298 -12.04 -31.42 -11.41
CA ASN A 298 -13.28 -31.26 -12.20
C ASN A 298 -13.53 -29.78 -12.52
N ASP A 299 -13.24 -28.87 -11.60
CA ASP A 299 -13.36 -27.43 -11.86
C ASP A 299 -12.35 -26.97 -12.93
N ILE A 300 -11.12 -27.50 -12.91
CA ILE A 300 -10.14 -27.22 -13.97
C ILE A 300 -10.66 -27.69 -15.32
N ILE A 301 -11.23 -28.90 -15.40
CA ILE A 301 -11.76 -29.47 -16.65
C ILE A 301 -12.95 -28.65 -17.17
N HIS A 302 -13.91 -28.33 -16.31
CA HIS A 302 -15.18 -27.73 -16.72
C HIS A 302 -15.13 -26.20 -16.85
N GLN A 303 -14.31 -25.52 -16.04
CA GLN A 303 -14.29 -24.05 -15.95
C GLN A 303 -13.03 -23.43 -16.54
N HIS A 304 -11.92 -24.19 -16.60
CA HIS A 304 -10.61 -23.65 -16.99
C HIS A 304 -9.92 -24.42 -18.12
N THR A 305 -10.65 -25.30 -18.80
CA THR A 305 -10.15 -25.94 -20.02
C THR A 305 -10.90 -25.37 -21.22
N SER A 306 -10.16 -24.70 -22.12
CA SER A 306 -10.71 -24.15 -23.35
C SER A 306 -11.17 -25.26 -24.29
N THR A 307 -12.29 -25.01 -24.95
CA THR A 307 -12.84 -25.91 -25.96
C THR A 307 -11.82 -26.23 -27.05
N LEU A 308 -11.05 -25.24 -27.51
CA LEU A 308 -10.00 -25.43 -28.51
C LEU A 308 -8.94 -26.46 -28.06
N ALA A 309 -8.47 -26.37 -26.81
CA ALA A 309 -7.48 -27.32 -26.30
C ALA A 309 -8.05 -28.74 -26.17
N GLN A 310 -9.33 -28.88 -25.78
CA GLN A 310 -10.01 -30.18 -25.72
C GLN A 310 -10.09 -30.83 -27.10
N TYR A 311 -10.47 -30.06 -28.13
CA TYR A 311 -10.50 -30.53 -29.52
C TYR A 311 -9.11 -30.97 -30.01
N LEU A 312 -8.06 -30.18 -29.73
CA LEU A 312 -6.73 -30.39 -30.30
C LEU A 312 -5.91 -31.48 -29.58
N LEU A 313 -6.03 -31.58 -28.26
CA LEU A 313 -5.12 -32.41 -27.44
C LEU A 313 -5.78 -33.65 -26.84
N CYS A 314 -7.12 -33.71 -26.87
CA CYS A 314 -7.87 -34.77 -26.19
C CYS A 314 -8.96 -35.38 -27.06
N GLU A 315 -9.10 -35.01 -28.33
CA GLU A 315 -10.19 -35.50 -29.22
C GLU A 315 -11.60 -35.33 -28.61
N ASN A 316 -11.78 -34.31 -27.77
CA ASN A 316 -12.97 -34.07 -26.94
C ASN A 316 -13.26 -35.09 -25.84
N GLU A 317 -12.26 -35.84 -25.37
CA GLU A 317 -12.37 -36.62 -24.14
C GLU A 317 -12.70 -35.69 -22.96
N PRO A 318 -13.91 -35.78 -22.37
CA PRO A 318 -14.43 -34.76 -21.46
C PRO A 318 -13.80 -34.82 -20.06
N ASN A 319 -12.95 -35.82 -19.77
CA ASN A 319 -12.39 -36.06 -18.44
C ASN A 319 -10.88 -35.78 -18.35
N THR A 320 -10.34 -34.97 -19.25
CA THR A 320 -8.91 -34.67 -19.31
C THR A 320 -8.62 -33.23 -18.92
N ALA A 321 -7.87 -33.05 -17.84
CA ALA A 321 -7.34 -31.75 -17.46
C ALA A 321 -6.11 -31.43 -18.30
N ILE A 322 -6.08 -30.25 -18.91
CA ILE A 322 -4.96 -29.77 -19.73
C ILE A 322 -4.33 -28.59 -19.03
N VAL A 323 -3.03 -28.68 -18.76
CA VAL A 323 -2.25 -27.62 -18.11
C VAL A 323 -1.00 -27.30 -18.92
N VAL A 324 -0.60 -26.04 -18.88
CA VAL A 324 0.67 -25.55 -19.41
C VAL A 324 1.58 -25.31 -18.21
N ILE A 325 2.79 -25.85 -18.29
CA ILE A 325 3.79 -25.75 -17.24
C ILE A 325 5.01 -25.08 -17.86
N ASP A 326 5.36 -23.90 -17.34
CA ASP A 326 6.50 -23.14 -17.84
C ASP A 326 7.23 -22.45 -16.70
N SER A 327 8.57 -22.40 -16.81
CA SER A 327 9.40 -21.70 -15.83
C SER A 327 9.65 -20.28 -16.30
N THR A 328 9.43 -19.31 -15.41
CA THR A 328 9.72 -17.91 -15.71
C THR A 328 10.88 -17.42 -14.84
N TYR A 329 11.45 -16.28 -15.18
CA TYR A 329 12.57 -15.70 -14.45
C TYR A 329 12.12 -14.48 -13.66
N ILE A 330 12.38 -14.49 -12.36
CA ILE A 330 12.30 -13.31 -11.51
C ILE A 330 13.71 -12.73 -11.38
N TYR A 331 13.84 -11.47 -11.78
CA TYR A 331 15.07 -10.73 -11.54
C TYR A 331 15.22 -10.39 -10.06
N ILE A 332 16.41 -10.64 -9.53
CA ILE A 332 16.80 -10.25 -8.18
C ILE A 332 18.03 -9.36 -8.23
N GLN A 333 18.12 -8.44 -7.27
CA GLN A 333 19.32 -7.63 -7.07
C GLN A 333 20.48 -8.49 -6.59
N LYS A 334 21.70 -7.95 -6.69
CA LYS A 334 22.90 -8.60 -6.17
C LYS A 334 22.77 -8.74 -4.65
N SER A 335 22.70 -9.97 -4.17
CA SER A 335 22.69 -10.28 -2.75
C SER A 335 24.05 -10.00 -2.12
N ARG A 336 24.06 -9.64 -0.82
CA ARG A 336 25.29 -9.52 -0.01
C ARG A 336 25.81 -10.90 0.41
N ASN A 337 24.96 -11.93 0.37
CA ASN A 337 25.35 -13.31 0.59
C ASN A 337 26.06 -13.85 -0.68
N ASN A 338 27.39 -13.92 -0.62
CA ASN A 338 28.22 -14.40 -1.74
C ASN A 338 27.84 -15.80 -2.23
N GLU A 339 27.43 -16.70 -1.34
CA GLU A 339 27.02 -18.06 -1.71
C GLU A 339 25.74 -18.01 -2.56
N PHE A 340 24.68 -17.40 -2.02
CA PHE A 340 23.42 -17.23 -2.72
C PHE A 340 23.57 -16.41 -4.01
N GLN A 341 24.41 -15.38 -4.01
CA GLN A 341 24.70 -14.59 -5.20
C GLN A 341 25.29 -15.45 -6.32
N ARG A 342 26.23 -16.36 -5.99
CA ARG A 342 26.83 -17.27 -6.98
C ARG A 342 25.82 -18.29 -7.50
N GLU A 343 24.98 -18.82 -6.63
CA GLU A 343 23.99 -19.84 -7.00
C GLU A 343 22.80 -19.29 -7.79
N SER A 344 22.38 -18.06 -7.49
CA SER A 344 21.32 -17.38 -8.24
C SER A 344 21.79 -16.80 -9.57
N PHE A 345 23.11 -16.72 -9.83
CA PHE A 345 23.65 -16.18 -11.07
C PHE A 345 23.44 -17.13 -12.24
N ASN A 346 22.65 -16.71 -13.21
CA ASN A 346 22.44 -17.45 -14.44
C ASN A 346 23.49 -17.06 -15.49
N LEU A 347 24.31 -18.03 -15.91
CA LEU A 347 25.38 -17.79 -16.90
C LEU A 347 24.84 -17.39 -18.28
N TYR A 348 23.70 -17.93 -18.70
CA TYR A 348 23.11 -17.64 -20.02
C TYR A 348 22.53 -16.23 -20.10
N LYS A 349 21.86 -15.77 -19.03
CA LYS A 349 21.26 -14.43 -18.93
C LYS A 349 22.20 -13.38 -18.33
N LYS A 350 23.38 -13.83 -17.87
CA LYS A 350 24.46 -13.02 -17.25
C LYS A 350 23.97 -12.14 -16.11
N ARG A 351 23.07 -12.65 -15.26
CA ARG A 351 22.49 -11.92 -14.11
C ARG A 351 21.91 -12.87 -13.07
N SER A 352 21.73 -12.37 -11.84
CA SER A 352 21.08 -13.10 -10.75
C SER A 352 19.57 -13.20 -10.96
N LEU A 353 19.05 -14.43 -10.92
CA LEU A 353 17.66 -14.76 -11.20
C LEU A 353 17.18 -15.87 -10.27
N LEU A 354 15.88 -15.85 -10.00
CA LEU A 354 15.14 -16.99 -9.44
C LEU A 354 14.13 -17.48 -10.47
N LYS A 355 13.72 -18.74 -10.35
CA LYS A 355 12.79 -19.38 -11.27
C LYS A 355 11.59 -19.97 -10.53
N PRO A 356 10.41 -19.33 -10.55
CA PRO A 356 9.18 -20.03 -10.27
C PRO A 356 8.73 -20.86 -11.48
N MET A 357 8.17 -22.04 -11.22
CA MET A 357 7.47 -22.85 -12.22
C MET A 357 5.97 -22.56 -12.09
N LEU A 358 5.38 -21.96 -13.13
CA LEU A 358 3.96 -21.67 -13.17
C LEU A 358 3.22 -22.84 -13.81
N ILE A 359 2.15 -23.29 -13.15
CA ILE A 359 1.21 -24.26 -13.68
C ILE A 359 -0.09 -23.51 -13.93
N VAL A 360 -0.43 -23.38 -15.20
CA VAL A 360 -1.59 -22.64 -15.66
C VAL A 360 -2.50 -23.53 -16.49
N SER A 361 -3.79 -23.27 -16.41
CA SER A 361 -4.76 -23.90 -17.29
C SER A 361 -4.74 -23.28 -18.70
N THR A 362 -5.46 -23.89 -19.63
CA THR A 362 -5.55 -23.38 -21.01
C THR A 362 -6.36 -22.09 -21.15
N THR A 363 -7.11 -21.66 -20.13
CA THR A 363 -7.74 -20.33 -20.09
C THR A 363 -6.85 -19.26 -19.45
N GLY A 364 -5.61 -19.61 -19.07
CA GLY A 364 -4.69 -18.71 -18.37
C GLY A 364 -4.94 -18.60 -16.86
N TYR A 365 -5.87 -19.40 -16.31
CA TYR A 365 -6.06 -19.47 -14.85
C TYR A 365 -4.83 -20.10 -14.20
N ILE A 366 -4.28 -19.45 -13.18
CA ILE A 366 -3.08 -19.91 -12.48
C ILE A 366 -3.49 -20.92 -11.42
N ILE A 367 -3.01 -22.16 -11.56
CA ILE A 367 -3.32 -23.26 -10.64
C ILE A 367 -2.30 -23.29 -9.50
N ALA A 368 -1.01 -23.25 -9.84
CA ALA A 368 0.05 -23.29 -8.85
C ALA A 368 1.29 -22.53 -9.31
N CYS A 369 2.09 -22.10 -8.35
CA CYS A 369 3.40 -21.50 -8.56
C CYS A 369 4.40 -22.20 -7.65
N ILE A 370 5.20 -23.11 -8.21
CA ILE A 370 6.13 -23.94 -7.45
C ILE A 370 7.53 -23.31 -7.48
N GLY A 371 8.20 -23.31 -6.34
CA GLY A 371 9.54 -22.74 -6.15
C GLY A 371 9.54 -21.61 -5.11
N PRO A 372 10.42 -20.59 -5.25
CA PRO A 372 11.34 -20.38 -6.36
C PRO A 372 12.52 -21.36 -6.36
N PHE A 373 13.00 -21.70 -7.55
CA PHE A 373 14.23 -22.47 -7.77
C PHE A 373 15.40 -21.54 -8.12
N LEU A 374 16.61 -21.93 -7.72
CA LEU A 374 17.84 -21.24 -8.13
C LEU A 374 18.03 -21.37 -9.65
N SER A 375 18.54 -20.34 -10.30
CA SER A 375 18.70 -20.32 -11.77
C SER A 375 20.01 -20.97 -12.27
N ASN A 376 20.52 -21.94 -11.51
CA ASN A 376 21.74 -22.68 -11.82
C ASN A 376 21.49 -23.82 -12.83
N TYR A 377 22.57 -24.44 -13.33
CA TYR A 377 22.50 -25.50 -14.35
C TYR A 377 21.69 -26.73 -13.90
N SER A 378 21.70 -27.05 -12.60
CA SER A 378 20.94 -28.17 -12.01
C SER A 378 19.42 -27.99 -12.06
N ASN A 379 18.94 -26.75 -12.15
CA ASN A 379 17.52 -26.39 -12.15
C ASN A 379 17.09 -25.91 -13.55
N ASN A 380 17.21 -26.80 -14.53
CA ASN A 380 16.59 -26.62 -15.84
C ASN A 380 15.12 -27.08 -15.81
N ASP A 381 14.34 -26.71 -16.83
CA ASP A 381 12.89 -26.88 -16.79
C ASP A 381 12.49 -28.36 -16.73
N ALA A 382 13.24 -29.22 -17.43
CA ALA A 382 13.03 -30.66 -17.40
C ALA A 382 13.32 -31.27 -16.02
N SER A 383 14.40 -30.85 -15.35
CA SER A 383 14.74 -31.35 -14.02
C SER A 383 13.76 -30.85 -12.96
N ILE A 384 13.32 -29.59 -13.04
CA ILE A 384 12.28 -29.04 -12.17
C ILE A 384 10.95 -29.77 -12.40
N MET A 385 10.54 -29.99 -13.65
CA MET A 385 9.29 -30.69 -13.97
C MET A 385 9.31 -32.14 -13.48
N GLN A 386 10.42 -32.86 -13.67
CA GLN A 386 10.57 -34.21 -13.11
C GLN A 386 10.46 -34.19 -11.58
N ASN A 387 11.05 -33.20 -10.91
CA ASN A 387 10.92 -33.05 -9.46
C ASN A 387 9.46 -32.86 -9.04
N ILE A 388 8.74 -31.95 -9.70
CA ILE A 388 7.32 -31.68 -9.44
C ILE A 388 6.46 -32.94 -9.59
N LEU A 389 6.60 -33.65 -10.72
CA LEU A 389 5.81 -34.83 -11.03
C LEU A 389 6.08 -36.02 -10.09
N HIS A 390 7.33 -36.23 -9.67
CA HIS A 390 7.68 -37.39 -8.85
C HIS A 390 7.51 -37.16 -7.36
N ARG A 391 7.56 -35.90 -6.90
CA ARG A 391 7.61 -35.57 -5.47
C ARG A 391 6.32 -34.98 -4.93
N ASN A 392 5.31 -34.73 -5.76
CA ASN A 392 4.10 -33.99 -5.40
C ASN A 392 4.47 -32.72 -4.59
N THR A 393 5.47 -31.99 -5.08
CA THR A 393 5.98 -30.79 -4.42
C THR A 393 4.99 -29.65 -4.62
N ASP A 394 4.11 -29.48 -3.64
CA ASP A 394 3.32 -28.28 -3.39
C ASP A 394 3.26 -28.02 -1.89
#